data_AF-A0A353V255-F1
#
_entry.id   AF-A0A353V255-F1
#
_cell.length_a   1.000
_cell.length_b   1.000
_cell.length_c   1.000
_cell.angle_alpha   90.00
_cell.angle_beta   90.00
_cell.angle_gamma   90.00
#
_symmetry.space_group_name_H-M   'P 1'
#
loop_
_entity.id
_entity.type
_entity.pdbx_description
1 polymer ?
#
loop_
_entity_poly.entity_id
_entity_poly.type
_entity_poly.pdbx_seq_one_letter_code
_entity_poly.pdbx_strand_id
1 'polypeptide(L)'
;MASPKPEEAPSTSAQPWSRIGSASAMRAILASPAAPPPAARVIESGGMPKTAGIVLVGNEILSGKIADANATFLCRELRALGVEVRRISVVPDEVDLIAAEVAAQSRSHDVVFTSGGVGPTHDDVTIEGVARAMAVKVVRHPRLVAILEGYYGDRLNETHLKMAEIPDGAELVGGEPVRFPTILMRNVYVLPGVPEIFRQKFEALRERFRDAPIFLKSVFVRVGEGTLADHLNGLLADFPLLLLGSYPEFANPEYKVKVTLESRDHAYLADALAAFLRRLPAGALVKVS
;
A
#
# COMPACT_ATOMS: atom_id res chain seq x y z
N MET A 1 50.26 5.16 -36.78
CA MET A 1 49.46 6.00 -35.86
C MET A 1 48.21 5.21 -35.53
N ALA A 2 48.13 4.73 -34.29
CA ALA A 2 47.15 3.75 -33.82
C ALA A 2 45.92 4.45 -33.22
N SER A 3 44.74 3.88 -33.48
CA SER A 3 43.45 4.34 -32.96
C SER A 3 43.38 4.24 -31.42
N PRO A 4 42.72 5.19 -30.73
CA PRO A 4 42.59 5.15 -29.27
C PRO A 4 41.55 4.10 -28.84
N LYS A 5 41.91 3.34 -27.80
CA LYS A 5 41.00 2.45 -27.04
C LYS A 5 40.03 3.28 -26.21
N PRO A 6 38.77 2.83 -26.02
CA PRO A 6 37.88 3.43 -25.02
C PRO A 6 38.24 2.96 -23.61
N GLU A 7 38.11 3.91 -22.69
CA GLU A 7 38.46 3.92 -21.27
C GLU A 7 37.44 3.13 -20.44
N GLU A 8 37.90 2.17 -19.64
CA GLU A 8 37.08 1.42 -18.67
C GLU A 8 36.79 2.29 -17.43
N ALA A 9 35.51 2.51 -17.15
CA ALA A 9 35.04 3.11 -15.90
C ALA A 9 34.96 2.04 -14.78
N PRO A 10 35.22 2.42 -13.51
CA PRO A 10 35.49 1.49 -12.41
C PRO A 10 34.24 0.75 -11.91
N SER A 11 34.43 -0.53 -11.60
CA SER A 11 33.43 -1.39 -10.96
C SER A 11 33.11 -0.90 -9.53
N THR A 12 31.89 -0.43 -9.29
CA THR A 12 31.36 -0.25 -7.95
C THR A 12 30.66 -1.51 -7.47
N SER A 13 31.24 -2.09 -6.43
CA SER A 13 30.77 -3.18 -5.58
C SER A 13 29.27 -3.24 -5.33
N ALA A 14 28.64 -4.34 -5.76
CA ALA A 14 27.32 -4.75 -5.30
C ALA A 14 27.39 -5.28 -3.86
N GLN A 15 26.50 -4.79 -2.99
CA GLN A 15 26.28 -5.27 -1.62
C GLN A 15 25.62 -6.68 -1.57
N PRO A 16 25.75 -7.43 -0.45
CA PRO A 16 25.88 -8.90 -0.46
C PRO A 16 24.58 -9.74 -0.41
N TRP A 17 23.43 -9.22 -0.80
CA TRP A 17 22.13 -9.83 -0.46
C TRP A 17 21.62 -10.92 -1.44
N SER A 18 22.44 -11.36 -2.41
CA SER A 18 22.05 -12.36 -3.43
C SER A 18 22.18 -13.83 -2.99
N ARG A 19 22.34 -14.14 -1.70
CA ARG A 19 22.70 -15.50 -1.24
C ARG A 19 21.71 -16.22 -0.32
N ILE A 20 20.41 -16.07 -0.55
CA ILE A 20 19.42 -17.05 -0.05
C ILE A 20 18.68 -17.68 -1.23
N GLY A 21 19.45 -18.36 -2.09
CA GLY A 21 18.95 -19.18 -3.20
C GLY A 21 19.62 -20.55 -3.30
N SER A 22 20.44 -20.94 -2.32
CA SER A 22 21.16 -22.21 -2.38
C SER A 22 20.32 -23.36 -1.83
N ALA A 23 20.41 -24.51 -2.48
CA ALA A 23 19.83 -25.77 -2.00
C ALA A 23 20.27 -26.13 -0.55
N SER A 24 21.36 -25.53 -0.06
CA SER A 24 21.87 -25.68 1.30
C SER A 24 20.97 -25.00 2.35
N ALA A 25 20.50 -23.78 2.09
CA ALA A 25 19.56 -23.08 2.98
C ALA A 25 18.20 -23.81 3.05
N MET A 26 17.76 -24.35 1.91
CA MET A 26 16.51 -25.10 1.81
C MET A 26 16.60 -26.47 2.52
N ARG A 27 17.76 -27.14 2.45
CA ARG A 27 18.04 -28.34 3.26
C ARG A 27 18.07 -28.04 4.75
N ALA A 28 18.63 -26.91 5.18
CA ALA A 28 18.66 -26.52 6.60
C ALA A 28 17.25 -26.26 7.17
N ILE A 29 16.36 -25.65 6.38
CA ILE A 29 14.94 -25.43 6.76
C ILE A 29 14.17 -26.75 6.85
N LEU A 30 14.41 -27.69 5.94
CA LEU A 30 13.76 -29.01 5.93
C LEU A 30 14.34 -30.00 6.97
N ALA A 31 15.59 -29.80 7.41
CA ALA A 31 16.29 -30.68 8.35
C ALA A 31 16.08 -30.31 9.83
N SER A 32 15.47 -29.15 10.15
CA SER A 32 15.11 -28.84 11.53
C SER A 32 13.90 -29.66 11.98
N PRO A 33 13.91 -30.23 13.19
CA PRO A 33 12.75 -30.93 13.74
C PRO A 33 11.54 -29.99 13.75
N ALA A 34 10.36 -30.53 13.46
CA ALA A 34 9.12 -29.75 13.52
C ALA A 34 8.96 -29.21 14.95
N ALA A 35 9.19 -27.91 15.13
CA ALA A 35 8.79 -27.26 16.36
C ALA A 35 7.27 -27.46 16.51
N PRO A 36 6.77 -27.80 17.71
CA PRO A 36 5.32 -27.79 17.95
C PRO A 36 4.77 -26.43 17.52
N PRO A 37 3.52 -26.37 16.98
CA PRO A 37 2.92 -25.09 16.63
C PRO A 37 3.07 -24.16 17.83
N PRO A 38 3.64 -22.95 17.65
CA PRO A 38 3.90 -22.08 18.79
C PRO A 38 2.56 -21.86 19.49
N ALA A 39 2.43 -22.37 20.73
CA ALA A 39 1.33 -22.02 21.60
C ALA A 39 1.23 -20.50 21.56
N ALA A 40 0.06 -19.97 21.17
CA ALA A 40 -0.18 -18.56 20.87
C ALA A 40 0.75 -17.67 21.70
N ARG A 41 1.90 -17.31 21.11
CA ARG A 41 2.85 -16.44 21.81
C ARG A 41 2.06 -15.18 22.02
N VAL A 42 1.77 -14.85 23.27
CA VAL A 42 1.20 -13.56 23.62
C VAL A 42 2.16 -12.56 23.00
N ILE A 43 1.65 -11.84 22.00
CA ILE A 43 2.40 -10.83 21.27
C ILE A 43 2.60 -9.72 22.29
N GLU A 44 3.65 -9.79 23.10
CA GLU A 44 4.02 -8.69 23.97
C GLU A 44 4.44 -7.54 23.06
N SER A 45 3.55 -6.55 22.94
CA SER A 45 3.72 -5.25 22.28
C SER A 45 3.72 -5.17 20.74
N GLY A 46 2.96 -6.03 20.05
CA GLY A 46 2.56 -5.77 18.66
C GLY A 46 1.10 -5.31 18.63
N GLY A 47 0.84 -4.00 18.71
CA GLY A 47 -0.53 -3.48 18.61
C GLY A 47 -1.25 -3.99 17.36
N MET A 48 -2.59 -4.07 17.41
CA MET A 48 -3.40 -4.36 16.23
C MET A 48 -2.98 -3.44 15.07
N PRO A 49 -2.88 -3.95 13.82
CA PRO A 49 -2.52 -3.13 12.68
C PRO A 49 -3.39 -1.89 12.62
N LYS A 50 -2.77 -0.71 12.45
CA LYS A 50 -3.52 0.46 12.01
C LYS A 50 -4.26 0.11 10.73
N THR A 51 -5.52 0.48 10.68
CA THR A 51 -6.42 0.19 9.57
C THR A 51 -6.55 1.41 8.67
N ALA A 52 -6.64 1.16 7.37
CA ALA A 52 -6.79 2.21 6.36
C ALA A 52 -8.02 1.98 5.47
N GLY A 53 -8.72 3.07 5.16
CA GLY A 53 -9.71 3.17 4.11
C GLY A 53 -9.20 4.01 2.93
N ILE A 54 -9.59 3.67 1.70
CA ILE A 54 -9.28 4.43 0.49
C ILE A 54 -10.58 4.81 -0.22
N VAL A 55 -10.76 6.10 -0.50
CA VAL A 55 -11.88 6.66 -1.26
C VAL A 55 -11.35 7.25 -2.56
N LEU A 56 -11.51 6.51 -3.66
CA LEU A 56 -11.24 7.02 -5.00
C LEU A 56 -12.42 7.87 -5.46
N VAL A 57 -12.15 9.09 -5.93
CA VAL A 57 -13.15 10.04 -6.42
C VAL A 57 -12.84 10.31 -7.90
N GLY A 58 -13.78 9.98 -8.77
CA GLY A 58 -13.64 10.25 -10.20
C GLY A 58 -14.58 9.43 -11.08
N ASN A 59 -15.39 10.12 -11.89
CA ASN A 59 -16.31 9.53 -12.86
C ASN A 59 -15.58 8.72 -13.96
N GLU A 60 -14.35 9.09 -14.30
CA GLU A 60 -13.50 8.41 -15.28
C GLU A 60 -13.05 7.02 -14.82
N ILE A 61 -12.94 6.80 -13.50
CA ILE A 61 -12.68 5.49 -12.91
C ILE A 61 -13.95 4.63 -13.02
N LEU A 62 -15.10 5.17 -12.62
CA LEU A 62 -16.39 4.46 -12.68
C LEU A 62 -16.80 4.10 -14.12
N SER A 63 -16.48 4.97 -15.08
CA SER A 63 -16.75 4.71 -16.51
C SER A 63 -15.69 3.85 -17.19
N GLY A 64 -14.61 3.49 -16.48
CA GLY A 64 -13.53 2.65 -17.01
C GLY A 64 -12.65 3.33 -18.06
N LYS A 65 -12.72 4.66 -18.20
CA LYS A 65 -11.85 5.42 -19.12
C LYS A 65 -10.40 5.42 -18.64
N ILE A 66 -10.21 5.36 -17.33
CA ILE A 66 -8.90 5.30 -16.68
C ILE A 66 -8.90 4.14 -15.70
N ALA A 67 -7.85 3.33 -15.73
CA ALA A 67 -7.60 2.33 -14.70
C ALA A 67 -6.97 2.98 -13.47
N ASP A 68 -7.48 2.69 -12.27
CA ASP A 68 -6.87 3.18 -11.03
C ASP A 68 -5.45 2.62 -10.86
N ALA A 69 -4.50 3.52 -10.63
CA ALA A 69 -3.13 3.19 -10.28
C ALA A 69 -2.77 3.59 -8.84
N ASN A 70 -3.60 4.40 -8.18
CA ASN A 70 -3.28 5.02 -6.89
C ASN A 70 -3.60 4.08 -5.73
N ALA A 71 -4.74 3.39 -5.75
CA ALA A 71 -5.07 2.46 -4.67
C ALA A 71 -4.10 1.26 -4.70
N THR A 72 -3.77 0.75 -5.89
CA THR A 72 -2.79 -0.34 -6.03
C THR A 72 -1.42 0.06 -5.46
N PHE A 73 -0.93 1.26 -5.78
CA PHE A 73 0.30 1.80 -5.20
C PHE A 73 0.19 1.94 -3.68
N LEU A 74 -0.86 2.60 -3.19
CA LEU A 74 -1.03 2.91 -1.77
C LEU A 74 -1.16 1.64 -0.92
N CYS A 75 -1.88 0.62 -1.40
CA CYS A 75 -1.99 -0.68 -0.72
C CYS A 75 -0.63 -1.34 -0.51
N ARG A 76 0.26 -1.28 -1.52
CA ARG A 76 1.60 -1.86 -1.41
C ARG A 76 2.46 -1.11 -0.41
N GLU A 77 2.43 0.22 -0.45
CA GLU A 77 3.22 1.05 0.45
C GLU A 77 2.74 0.96 1.91
N LEU A 78 1.43 1.09 2.14
CA LEU A 78 0.85 0.96 3.48
C LEU A 78 1.12 -0.42 4.07
N ARG A 79 1.02 -1.48 3.26
CA ARG A 79 1.40 -2.83 3.70
C ARG A 79 2.85 -2.92 4.15
N ALA A 80 3.77 -2.35 3.38
CA ALA A 80 5.19 -2.32 3.74
C ALA A 80 5.47 -1.50 5.02
N LEU A 81 4.60 -0.54 5.32
CA LEU A 81 4.64 0.28 6.54
C LEU A 81 3.88 -0.35 7.72
N GLY A 82 3.27 -1.52 7.56
CA GLY A 82 2.50 -2.14 8.64
C GLY A 82 1.11 -1.52 8.83
N VAL A 83 0.47 -1.03 7.76
CA VAL A 83 -0.92 -0.56 7.78
C VAL A 83 -1.79 -1.48 6.92
N GLU A 84 -2.91 -1.92 7.49
CA GLU A 84 -3.85 -2.84 6.85
C GLU A 84 -4.95 -2.05 6.13
N VAL A 85 -4.94 -2.05 4.80
CA VAL A 85 -6.05 -1.49 4.02
C VAL A 85 -7.24 -2.44 4.08
N ARG A 86 -8.39 -1.99 4.59
CA ARG A 86 -9.59 -2.81 4.76
C ARG A 86 -10.71 -2.50 3.79
N ARG A 87 -10.74 -1.30 3.22
CA ARG A 87 -11.77 -0.90 2.26
C ARG A 87 -11.21 0.03 1.20
N ILE A 88 -11.60 -0.23 -0.03
CA ILE A 88 -11.40 0.66 -1.17
C ILE A 88 -12.79 0.86 -1.78
N SER A 89 -13.17 2.12 -1.97
CA SER A 89 -14.42 2.50 -2.63
C SER A 89 -14.13 3.46 -3.77
N VAL A 90 -14.94 3.40 -4.83
CA VAL A 90 -14.94 4.39 -5.91
C VAL A 90 -16.27 5.11 -5.89
N VAL A 91 -16.24 6.44 -5.83
CA VAL A 91 -17.43 7.30 -5.80
C VAL A 91 -17.35 8.33 -6.93
N PRO A 92 -18.51 8.79 -7.46
CA PRO A 92 -18.53 9.86 -8.46
C PRO A 92 -18.14 11.20 -7.82
N ASP A 93 -17.89 12.18 -8.67
CA ASP A 93 -17.61 13.58 -8.30
C ASP A 93 -18.87 14.31 -7.78
N GLU A 94 -19.47 13.77 -6.72
CA GLU A 94 -20.69 14.26 -6.09
C GLU A 94 -20.48 14.47 -4.59
N VAL A 95 -20.67 15.70 -4.12
CA VAL A 95 -20.37 16.12 -2.74
C VAL A 95 -21.04 15.22 -1.70
N ASP A 96 -22.32 14.86 -1.88
CA ASP A 96 -23.07 14.04 -0.91
C ASP A 96 -22.57 12.60 -0.83
N LEU A 97 -22.19 12.01 -1.97
CA LEU A 97 -21.69 10.64 -2.02
C LEU A 97 -20.27 10.55 -1.46
N ILE A 98 -19.41 11.53 -1.79
CA ILE A 98 -18.08 11.67 -1.17
C ILE A 98 -18.23 11.84 0.34
N ALA A 99 -19.12 12.72 0.78
CA ALA A 99 -19.31 13.00 2.21
C ALA A 99 -19.77 11.76 2.98
N ALA A 100 -20.74 11.02 2.44
CA ALA A 100 -21.26 9.80 3.07
C ALA A 100 -20.18 8.72 3.21
N GLU A 101 -19.42 8.44 2.15
CA GLU A 101 -18.39 7.41 2.16
C GLU A 101 -17.18 7.81 3.02
N VAL A 102 -16.70 9.07 2.94
CA VAL A 102 -15.62 9.58 3.79
C VAL A 102 -16.03 9.52 5.26
N ALA A 103 -17.25 9.93 5.61
CA ALA A 103 -17.74 9.86 6.99
C ALA A 103 -17.82 8.42 7.49
N ALA A 104 -18.28 7.48 6.65
CA ALA A 104 -18.35 6.07 7.00
C ALA A 104 -16.96 5.45 7.23
N GLN A 105 -16.02 5.69 6.31
CA GLN A 105 -14.66 5.18 6.43
C GLN A 105 -13.89 5.83 7.58
N SER A 106 -14.03 7.14 7.79
CA SER A 106 -13.36 7.87 8.88
C SER A 106 -13.76 7.35 10.27
N ARG A 107 -15.01 6.89 10.44
CA ARG A 107 -15.49 6.27 11.68
C ARG A 107 -15.00 4.84 11.89
N SER A 108 -14.68 4.11 10.83
CA SER A 108 -14.41 2.67 10.87
C SER A 108 -12.94 2.29 10.70
N HIS A 109 -12.09 3.26 10.36
CA HIS A 109 -10.67 3.05 10.11
C HIS A 109 -9.82 4.09 10.84
N ASP A 110 -8.60 3.74 11.19
CA ASP A 110 -7.66 4.64 11.88
C ASP A 110 -7.22 5.79 10.97
N VAL A 111 -7.08 5.52 9.67
CA VAL A 111 -6.72 6.52 8.65
C VAL A 111 -7.52 6.32 7.36
N VAL A 112 -7.82 7.41 6.66
CA VAL A 112 -8.52 7.40 5.37
C VAL A 112 -7.73 8.23 4.37
N PHE A 113 -7.63 7.74 3.14
CA PHE A 113 -7.01 8.46 2.03
C PHE A 113 -8.05 8.70 0.95
N THR A 114 -8.20 9.94 0.50
CA THR A 114 -8.92 10.22 -0.75
C THR A 114 -7.93 10.28 -1.91
N SER A 115 -8.41 10.04 -3.13
CA SER A 115 -7.64 10.21 -4.36
C SER A 115 -8.53 10.76 -5.45
N GLY A 116 -8.28 12.00 -5.89
CA GLY A 116 -9.04 12.65 -6.97
C GLY A 116 -9.91 13.81 -6.49
N GLY A 117 -10.45 14.59 -7.44
CA GLY A 117 -11.39 15.68 -7.19
C GLY A 117 -10.84 16.88 -6.40
N VAL A 118 -9.56 17.22 -6.55
CA VAL A 118 -8.88 18.33 -5.81
C VAL A 118 -8.15 19.32 -6.72
N GLY A 119 -8.33 19.21 -8.02
CA GLY A 119 -7.86 20.21 -8.96
C GLY A 119 -8.72 21.48 -8.94
N PRO A 120 -8.50 22.37 -9.92
CA PRO A 120 -9.20 23.64 -9.99
C PRO A 120 -10.53 23.56 -10.77
N THR A 121 -10.92 22.42 -11.34
CA THR A 121 -12.11 22.35 -12.20
C THR A 121 -13.40 22.29 -11.36
N HIS A 122 -14.55 22.45 -12.01
CA HIS A 122 -15.84 22.58 -11.33
C HIS A 122 -16.33 21.26 -10.72
N ASP A 123 -15.91 20.14 -11.32
CA ASP A 123 -16.12 18.77 -10.88
C ASP A 123 -15.12 18.34 -9.77
N ASP A 124 -14.05 19.08 -9.52
CA ASP A 124 -13.18 18.84 -8.37
C ASP A 124 -13.88 19.24 -7.06
N VAL A 125 -14.61 18.31 -6.44
CA VAL A 125 -15.48 18.57 -5.26
C VAL A 125 -15.12 17.77 -4.01
N THR A 126 -13.93 17.16 -3.96
CA THR A 126 -13.49 16.33 -2.84
C THR A 126 -13.31 17.14 -1.56
N ILE A 127 -12.85 18.40 -1.64
CA ILE A 127 -12.69 19.26 -0.46
C ILE A 127 -14.04 19.55 0.20
N GLU A 128 -15.04 19.88 -0.61
CA GLU A 128 -16.42 20.12 -0.20
C GLU A 128 -17.04 18.85 0.41
N GLY A 129 -16.79 17.69 -0.21
CA GLY A 129 -17.23 16.39 0.31
C GLY A 129 -16.61 16.06 1.67
N VAL A 130 -15.30 16.27 1.83
CA VAL A 130 -14.60 16.05 3.11
C VAL A 130 -15.08 17.05 4.17
N ALA A 131 -15.26 18.32 3.84
CA ALA A 131 -15.78 19.32 4.76
C ALA A 131 -17.20 18.95 5.24
N ARG A 132 -18.07 18.52 4.33
CA ARG A 132 -19.43 18.04 4.65
C ARG A 132 -19.39 16.78 5.53
N ALA A 133 -18.51 15.80 5.24
CA ALA A 133 -18.33 14.60 6.06
C ALA A 133 -17.96 14.93 7.51
N MET A 134 -17.20 16.01 7.71
CA MET A 134 -16.69 16.43 9.01
C MET A 134 -17.57 17.47 9.71
N ALA A 135 -18.67 17.88 9.07
CA ALA A 135 -19.59 18.92 9.49
C ALA A 135 -18.89 20.28 9.73
N VAL A 136 -17.97 20.65 8.83
CA VAL A 136 -17.25 21.93 8.86
C VAL A 136 -17.46 22.70 7.55
N LYS A 137 -17.11 23.99 7.58
CA LYS A 137 -17.15 24.85 6.38
C LYS A 137 -15.89 24.64 5.54
N VAL A 138 -15.94 25.06 4.29
CA VAL A 138 -14.75 25.23 3.45
C VAL A 138 -14.21 26.64 3.64
N VAL A 139 -12.90 26.77 3.83
CA VAL A 139 -12.20 28.05 4.03
C VAL A 139 -10.96 28.11 3.16
N ARG A 140 -10.54 29.32 2.76
CA ARG A 140 -9.26 29.54 2.08
C ARG A 140 -8.13 29.61 3.09
N HIS A 141 -7.14 28.72 2.95
CA HIS A 141 -6.01 28.67 3.87
C HIS A 141 -4.91 29.67 3.47
N PRO A 142 -4.52 30.62 4.34
CA PRO A 142 -3.57 31.68 3.99
C PRO A 142 -2.23 31.17 3.46
N ARG A 143 -1.69 30.09 4.03
CA ARG A 143 -0.43 29.48 3.54
C ARG A 143 -0.55 28.94 2.11
N LEU A 144 -1.70 28.35 1.74
CA LEU A 144 -1.89 27.83 0.39
C LEU A 144 -2.06 28.99 -0.61
N VAL A 145 -2.77 30.05 -0.20
CA VAL A 145 -2.85 31.30 -0.99
C VAL A 145 -1.46 31.85 -1.26
N ALA A 146 -0.61 31.99 -0.24
CA ALA A 146 0.76 32.48 -0.41
C ALA A 146 1.61 31.58 -1.34
N ILE A 147 1.45 30.25 -1.26
CA ILE A 147 2.12 29.30 -2.17
C ILE A 147 1.66 29.52 -3.62
N LEU A 148 0.35 29.69 -3.83
CA LEU A 148 -0.23 29.92 -5.15
C LEU A 148 0.18 31.28 -5.73
N GLU A 149 0.18 32.34 -4.92
CA GLU A 149 0.67 33.67 -5.29
C GLU A 149 2.13 33.59 -5.77
N GLY A 150 3.00 32.92 -5.00
CA GLY A 150 4.40 32.74 -5.39
C GLY A 150 4.61 31.85 -6.62
N TYR A 151 3.68 30.94 -6.93
CA TYR A 151 3.79 30.03 -8.08
C TYR A 151 3.19 30.60 -9.38
N TYR A 152 2.03 31.24 -9.29
CA TYR A 152 1.31 31.77 -10.45
C TYR A 152 1.64 33.23 -10.75
N GLY A 153 2.02 34.03 -9.73
CA GLY A 153 2.22 35.47 -9.87
C GLY A 153 1.01 36.14 -10.52
N ASP A 154 1.25 36.92 -11.57
CA ASP A 154 0.21 37.64 -12.33
C ASP A 154 -0.81 36.74 -13.01
N ARG A 155 -0.56 35.42 -13.11
CA ARG A 155 -1.51 34.43 -13.67
C ARG A 155 -2.49 33.88 -12.63
N LEU A 156 -2.39 34.30 -11.37
CA LEU A 156 -3.30 33.85 -10.33
C LEU A 156 -4.74 34.31 -10.65
N ASN A 157 -5.71 33.41 -10.47
CA ASN A 157 -7.12 33.69 -10.69
C ASN A 157 -7.96 32.91 -9.67
N GLU A 158 -9.27 33.14 -9.63
CA GLU A 158 -10.18 32.48 -8.69
C GLU A 158 -10.18 30.95 -8.84
N THR A 159 -10.03 30.44 -10.06
CA THR A 159 -9.91 29.01 -10.36
C THR A 159 -8.67 28.39 -9.72
N HIS A 160 -7.54 29.09 -9.71
CA HIS A 160 -6.35 28.68 -8.96
C HIS A 160 -6.55 28.79 -7.46
N LEU A 161 -7.21 29.86 -6.97
CA LEU A 161 -7.48 30.06 -5.54
C LEU A 161 -8.39 29.00 -4.94
N LYS A 162 -9.21 28.31 -5.74
CA LYS A 162 -9.94 27.10 -5.31
C LYS A 162 -9.00 26.03 -4.73
N MET A 163 -7.77 25.91 -5.24
CA MET A 163 -6.78 24.97 -4.69
C MET A 163 -6.23 25.37 -3.31
N ALA A 164 -6.55 26.57 -2.81
CA ALA A 164 -6.28 26.97 -1.43
C ALA A 164 -7.44 26.69 -0.48
N GLU A 165 -8.55 26.15 -0.97
CA GLU A 165 -9.71 25.81 -0.17
C GLU A 165 -9.48 24.49 0.56
N ILE A 166 -9.78 24.48 1.86
CA ILE A 166 -9.64 23.33 2.75
C ILE A 166 -10.85 23.26 3.69
N PRO A 167 -11.14 22.09 4.30
CA PRO A 167 -12.06 22.01 5.43
C PRO A 167 -11.54 22.85 6.60
N ASP A 168 -12.43 23.61 7.25
CA ASP A 168 -12.08 24.41 8.43
C ASP A 168 -11.55 23.51 9.57
N GLY A 169 -10.44 23.92 10.16
CA GLY A 169 -9.69 23.14 11.15
C GLY A 169 -8.79 22.03 10.59
N ALA A 170 -8.63 21.91 9.27
CA ALA A 170 -7.68 20.96 8.68
C ALA A 170 -6.22 21.43 8.81
N GLU A 171 -5.32 20.46 8.93
CA GLU A 171 -3.88 20.64 9.02
C GLU A 171 -3.21 20.50 7.63
N LEU A 172 -2.05 21.13 7.46
CA LEU A 172 -1.20 20.98 6.28
C LEU A 172 0.07 20.20 6.62
N VAL A 173 0.21 19.00 6.05
CA VAL A 173 1.30 18.04 6.34
C VAL A 173 2.14 17.73 5.10
N GLY A 174 3.40 17.31 5.27
CA GLY A 174 4.25 16.84 4.15
C GLY A 174 4.74 17.93 3.18
N GLY A 175 4.92 19.17 3.64
CA GLY A 175 5.22 20.34 2.80
C GLY A 175 6.66 20.52 2.30
N GLU A 176 7.57 19.61 2.61
CA GLU A 176 8.93 19.58 2.05
C GLU A 176 9.33 18.13 1.74
N PRO A 177 9.91 17.83 0.55
CA PRO A 177 10.22 18.74 -0.57
C PRO A 177 9.01 19.07 -1.46
N VAL A 178 7.80 18.61 -1.12
CA VAL A 178 6.61 18.80 -1.94
C VAL A 178 6.02 20.20 -1.75
N ARG A 179 6.04 21.03 -2.81
CA ARG A 179 5.58 22.43 -2.79
C ARG A 179 4.19 22.61 -2.18
N PHE A 180 3.24 21.76 -2.57
CA PHE A 180 1.87 21.80 -2.05
C PHE A 180 1.72 20.77 -0.93
N PRO A 181 1.54 21.18 0.33
CA PRO A 181 1.32 20.24 1.42
C PRO A 181 0.03 19.45 1.21
N THR A 182 -0.07 18.31 1.86
CA THR A 182 -1.28 17.48 1.90
C THR A 182 -2.21 17.99 3.00
N ILE A 183 -3.50 18.03 2.70
CA ILE A 183 -4.53 18.42 3.65
C ILE A 183 -4.87 17.20 4.50
N LEU A 184 -4.81 17.37 5.81
CA LEU A 184 -5.19 16.37 6.81
C LEU A 184 -6.36 16.92 7.62
N MET A 185 -7.54 16.32 7.47
CA MET A 185 -8.71 16.64 8.28
C MET A 185 -9.01 15.47 9.20
N ARG A 186 -8.73 15.63 10.51
CA ARG A 186 -8.79 14.55 11.51
C ARG A 186 -7.92 13.36 11.08
N ASN A 187 -8.51 12.28 10.59
CA ASN A 187 -7.81 11.10 10.07
C ASN A 187 -7.90 10.94 8.54
N VAL A 188 -8.42 11.93 7.83
CA VAL A 188 -8.60 11.91 6.36
C VAL A 188 -7.48 12.71 5.68
N TYR A 189 -6.64 12.01 4.91
CA TYR A 189 -5.61 12.57 4.05
C TYR A 189 -6.17 12.79 2.65
N VAL A 190 -6.14 14.03 2.19
CA VAL A 190 -6.70 14.39 0.89
C VAL A 190 -5.58 14.45 -0.17
N LEU A 191 -5.58 13.51 -1.11
CA LEU A 191 -4.54 13.38 -2.15
C LEU A 191 -5.12 13.55 -3.57
N PRO A 192 -4.30 14.03 -4.53
CA PRO A 192 -4.73 14.25 -5.91
C PRO A 192 -4.86 12.96 -6.72
N GLY A 193 -5.68 12.96 -7.76
CA GLY A 193 -5.86 11.80 -8.64
C GLY A 193 -4.67 11.51 -9.56
N VAL A 194 -3.85 12.53 -9.87
CA VAL A 194 -2.67 12.39 -10.75
C VAL A 194 -1.60 11.50 -10.08
N PRO A 195 -1.26 10.32 -10.64
CA PRO A 195 -0.42 9.33 -9.96
C PRO A 195 0.96 9.84 -9.54
N GLU A 196 1.62 10.65 -10.36
CA GLU A 196 2.95 11.19 -10.05
C GLU A 196 2.90 12.09 -8.80
N ILE A 197 1.87 12.94 -8.71
CA ILE A 197 1.71 13.88 -7.59
C ILE A 197 1.24 13.12 -6.34
N PHE A 198 0.35 12.15 -6.50
CA PHE A 198 -0.10 11.27 -5.41
C PHE A 198 1.09 10.57 -4.75
N ARG A 199 1.96 9.95 -5.55
CA ARG A 199 3.16 9.24 -5.05
C ARG A 199 4.12 10.18 -4.33
N GLN A 200 4.41 11.35 -4.89
CA GLN A 200 5.27 12.35 -4.25
C GLN A 200 4.73 12.80 -2.89
N LYS A 201 3.43 13.11 -2.83
CA LYS A 201 2.77 13.50 -1.58
C LYS A 201 2.76 12.37 -0.57
N PHE A 202 2.47 11.14 -0.98
CA PHE A 202 2.50 9.99 -0.08
C PHE A 202 3.91 9.72 0.47
N GLU A 203 4.94 9.81 -0.37
CA GLU A 203 6.34 9.62 0.05
C GLU A 203 6.73 10.63 1.15
N ALA A 204 6.30 11.89 1.03
CA ALA A 204 6.52 12.91 2.07
C ALA A 204 5.78 12.62 3.40
N LEU A 205 4.79 11.72 3.39
CA LEU A 205 3.98 11.35 4.56
C LEU A 205 4.33 9.98 5.13
N ARG A 206 5.02 9.12 4.37
CA ARG A 206 5.17 7.68 4.63
C ARG A 206 5.60 7.35 6.05
N GLU A 207 6.52 8.14 6.63
CA GLU A 207 7.09 7.86 7.95
C GLU A 207 6.07 8.05 9.08
N ARG A 208 4.97 8.78 8.84
CA ARG A 208 3.84 8.89 9.79
C ARG A 208 3.09 7.58 9.99
N PHE A 209 3.19 6.67 9.02
CA PHE A 209 2.45 5.40 9.01
C PHE A 209 3.32 4.20 9.38
N ARG A 210 4.63 4.40 9.56
CA ARG A 210 5.54 3.31 9.87
C ARG A 210 5.19 2.68 11.22
N ASP A 211 4.82 1.42 11.16
CA ASP A 211 4.66 0.49 12.27
C ASP A 211 5.56 -0.74 12.02
N ALA A 212 5.50 -1.76 12.89
CA ALA A 212 6.23 -3.01 12.69
C ALA A 212 5.94 -3.59 11.29
N PRO A 213 6.99 -3.94 10.50
CA PRO A 213 6.82 -4.36 9.12
C PRO A 213 6.07 -5.69 9.04
N ILE A 214 5.28 -5.87 7.97
CA ILE A 214 4.72 -7.18 7.62
C ILE A 214 5.75 -7.93 6.79
N PHE A 215 6.19 -9.09 7.29
CA PHE A 215 7.07 -9.99 6.56
C PHE A 215 6.25 -10.82 5.57
N LEU A 216 6.76 -11.00 4.35
CA LEU A 216 6.13 -11.77 3.26
C LEU A 216 7.08 -12.85 2.75
N LYS A 217 6.54 -14.04 2.53
CA LYS A 217 7.18 -15.12 1.77
C LYS A 217 6.25 -15.61 0.67
N SER A 218 6.79 -15.75 -0.54
CA SER A 218 6.06 -16.34 -1.66
C SER A 218 6.62 -17.72 -1.99
N VAL A 219 5.73 -18.69 -2.14
CA VAL A 219 6.04 -20.08 -2.50
C VAL A 219 5.36 -20.39 -3.82
N PHE A 220 6.14 -20.83 -4.79
CA PHE A 220 5.65 -21.14 -6.13
C PHE A 220 5.59 -22.65 -6.28
N VAL A 221 4.45 -23.17 -6.75
CA VAL A 221 4.21 -24.62 -6.84
C VAL A 221 3.67 -25.03 -8.20
N ARG A 222 4.00 -26.27 -8.62
CA ARG A 222 3.62 -26.88 -9.90
C ARG A 222 2.27 -27.61 -9.88
N VAL A 223 1.65 -27.75 -8.71
CA VAL A 223 0.34 -28.39 -8.53
C VAL A 223 -0.78 -27.35 -8.59
N GLY A 224 -1.99 -27.78 -8.96
CA GLY A 224 -3.15 -26.90 -9.05
C GLY A 224 -3.78 -26.62 -7.68
N GLU A 225 -4.64 -25.61 -7.63
CA GLU A 225 -5.27 -25.12 -6.40
C GLU A 225 -6.08 -26.19 -5.66
N GLY A 226 -6.83 -27.04 -6.39
CA GLY A 226 -7.58 -28.14 -5.78
C GLY A 226 -6.72 -29.14 -5.00
N THR A 227 -5.47 -29.35 -5.40
CA THR A 227 -4.51 -30.19 -4.65
C THR A 227 -3.93 -29.46 -3.44
N LEU A 228 -3.86 -28.12 -3.48
CA LEU A 228 -3.32 -27.32 -2.38
C LEU A 228 -4.34 -27.05 -1.29
N ALA A 229 -5.64 -27.01 -1.60
CA ALA A 229 -6.70 -26.55 -0.70
C ALA A 229 -6.59 -27.16 0.72
N ASP A 230 -6.50 -28.49 0.84
CA ASP A 230 -6.40 -29.16 2.15
C ASP A 230 -5.10 -28.82 2.90
N HIS A 231 -4.00 -28.64 2.16
CA HIS A 231 -2.70 -28.27 2.72
C HIS A 231 -2.72 -26.84 3.25
N LEU A 232 -3.37 -25.92 2.54
CA LEU A 232 -3.54 -24.52 2.95
C LEU A 232 -4.48 -24.41 4.15
N ASN A 233 -5.62 -25.12 4.13
CA ASN A 233 -6.57 -25.14 5.25
C ASN A 233 -5.93 -25.70 6.52
N GLY A 234 -5.20 -26.81 6.39
CA GLY A 234 -4.49 -27.37 7.53
C GLY A 234 -3.36 -26.47 8.04
N LEU A 235 -2.72 -25.68 7.17
CA LEU A 235 -1.74 -24.68 7.61
C LEU A 235 -2.40 -23.55 8.40
N LEU A 236 -3.54 -23.03 7.94
CA LEU A 236 -4.28 -21.99 8.66
C LEU A 236 -4.85 -22.48 9.99
N ALA A 237 -5.17 -23.76 10.12
CA ALA A 237 -5.56 -24.37 11.39
C ALA A 237 -4.42 -24.36 12.42
N ASP A 238 -3.19 -24.67 11.98
CA ASP A 238 -1.99 -24.64 12.85
C ASP A 238 -1.51 -23.20 13.11
N PHE A 239 -1.70 -22.31 12.14
CA PHE A 239 -1.21 -20.93 12.15
C PHE A 239 -2.36 -19.92 11.93
N PRO A 240 -3.28 -19.75 12.88
CA PRO A 240 -4.50 -18.94 12.70
C PRO A 240 -4.24 -17.43 12.51
N LEU A 241 -3.06 -16.94 12.92
CA LEU A 241 -2.66 -15.54 12.72
C LEU A 241 -1.93 -15.29 11.38
N LEU A 242 -1.74 -16.33 10.56
CA LEU A 242 -1.08 -16.20 9.26
C LEU A 242 -2.03 -15.59 8.24
N LEU A 243 -1.57 -14.53 7.57
CA LEU A 243 -2.26 -14.02 6.39
C LEU A 243 -1.80 -14.84 5.17
N LEU A 244 -2.72 -15.59 4.57
CA LEU A 244 -2.44 -16.52 3.49
C LEU A 244 -3.19 -16.15 2.22
N GLY A 245 -2.49 -16.11 1.08
CA GLY A 245 -3.05 -15.88 -0.25
C GLY A 245 -2.71 -17.01 -1.22
N SER A 246 -3.63 -17.36 -2.11
CA SER A 246 -3.47 -18.35 -3.19
C SER A 246 -3.82 -17.69 -4.53
N TYR A 247 -2.88 -17.72 -5.48
CA TYR A 247 -3.02 -17.07 -6.78
C TYR A 247 -2.68 -18.07 -7.90
N PRO A 248 -3.68 -18.72 -8.51
CA PRO A 248 -3.50 -19.56 -9.69
C PRO A 248 -2.99 -18.76 -10.89
N GLU A 249 -2.08 -19.34 -11.65
CA GLU A 249 -1.51 -18.76 -12.86
C GLU A 249 -1.57 -19.80 -13.99
N PHE A 250 -2.50 -19.61 -14.92
CA PHE A 250 -2.79 -20.61 -15.96
C PHE A 250 -1.84 -20.56 -17.15
N ALA A 251 -1.24 -19.39 -17.41
CA ALA A 251 -0.38 -19.15 -18.58
C ALA A 251 1.12 -19.33 -18.28
N ASN A 252 1.50 -19.63 -17.03
CA ASN A 252 2.91 -19.74 -16.65
C ASN A 252 3.43 -21.18 -16.81
N PRO A 253 4.49 -21.40 -17.61
CA PRO A 253 5.04 -22.74 -17.81
C PRO A 253 5.88 -23.25 -16.62
N GLU A 254 6.30 -22.39 -15.71
CA GLU A 254 7.21 -22.70 -14.59
C GLU A 254 6.46 -23.19 -13.34
N TYR A 255 5.33 -22.55 -13.01
CA TYR A 255 4.50 -22.83 -11.83
C TYR A 255 3.02 -22.64 -12.14
N LYS A 256 2.14 -23.27 -11.35
CA LYS A 256 0.68 -23.19 -11.50
C LYS A 256 0.00 -22.33 -10.43
N VAL A 257 0.58 -22.24 -9.24
CA VAL A 257 0.03 -21.42 -8.14
C VAL A 257 1.17 -20.70 -7.43
N LYS A 258 0.97 -19.41 -7.16
CA LYS A 258 1.76 -18.63 -6.21
C LYS A 258 0.99 -18.56 -4.89
N VAL A 259 1.60 -19.05 -3.81
CA VAL A 259 1.08 -18.94 -2.45
C VAL A 259 1.87 -17.89 -1.70
N THR A 260 1.19 -16.97 -1.01
CA THR A 260 1.82 -15.94 -0.16
C THR A 260 1.52 -16.22 1.30
N LEU A 261 2.55 -16.14 2.14
CA LEU A 261 2.48 -16.29 3.59
C LEU A 261 3.00 -15.00 4.22
N GLU A 262 2.21 -14.41 5.12
CA GLU A 262 2.52 -13.10 5.67
C GLU A 262 2.25 -13.05 7.19
N SER A 263 3.16 -12.43 7.94
CA SER A 263 3.02 -12.21 9.39
C SER A 263 3.86 -11.00 9.85
N ARG A 264 3.47 -10.40 10.97
CA ARG A 264 4.27 -9.38 11.69
C ARG A 264 5.36 -9.99 12.56
N ASP A 265 5.24 -11.29 12.89
CA ASP A 265 6.25 -12.03 13.63
C ASP A 265 7.10 -12.83 12.63
N HIS A 266 8.37 -12.43 12.49
CA HIS A 266 9.32 -13.07 11.59
C HIS A 266 9.56 -14.55 11.95
N ALA A 267 9.61 -14.89 13.24
CA ALA A 267 9.80 -16.27 13.68
C ALA A 267 8.55 -17.10 13.38
N TYR A 268 7.37 -16.55 13.66
CA TYR A 268 6.10 -17.19 13.32
C TYR A 268 5.96 -17.44 11.81
N LEU A 269 6.36 -16.47 10.97
CA LEU A 269 6.37 -16.65 9.52
C LEU A 269 7.34 -17.75 9.08
N ALA A 270 8.53 -17.80 9.68
CA ALA A 270 9.52 -18.82 9.37
C ALA A 270 9.00 -20.23 9.73
N ASP A 271 8.36 -20.37 10.88
CA ASP A 271 7.74 -21.62 11.32
C ASP A 271 6.59 -22.04 10.40
N ALA A 272 5.71 -21.10 10.04
CA ALA A 272 4.61 -21.33 9.11
C ALA A 272 5.10 -21.74 7.72
N LEU A 273 6.13 -21.06 7.20
CA LEU A 273 6.76 -21.42 5.93
C LEU A 273 7.35 -22.83 5.99
N ALA A 274 8.11 -23.16 7.03
CA ALA A 274 8.68 -24.49 7.18
C ALA A 274 7.60 -25.58 7.27
N ALA A 275 6.51 -25.32 8.01
CA ALA A 275 5.36 -26.22 8.10
C ALA A 275 4.67 -26.39 6.73
N PHE A 276 4.47 -25.31 5.98
CA PHE A 276 3.89 -25.37 4.66
C PHE A 276 4.75 -26.18 3.69
N LEU A 277 6.06 -25.94 3.65
CA LEU A 277 6.98 -26.68 2.78
C LEU A 277 7.00 -28.19 3.08
N ARG A 278 6.82 -28.59 4.35
CA ARG A 278 6.69 -30.01 4.73
C ARG A 278 5.35 -30.63 4.32
N ARG A 279 4.29 -29.82 4.23
CA ARG A 279 2.95 -30.26 3.80
C ARG A 279 2.87 -30.44 2.28
N LEU A 280 3.72 -29.76 1.50
CA LEU A 280 3.65 -29.83 0.04
C LEU A 280 3.89 -31.25 -0.51
N PRO A 281 3.17 -31.67 -1.57
CA PRO A 281 3.45 -32.91 -2.26
C PRO A 281 4.90 -32.95 -2.80
N ALA A 282 5.47 -34.15 -2.86
CA ALA A 282 6.82 -34.33 -3.39
C ALA A 282 6.95 -33.76 -4.82
N GLY A 283 7.97 -32.95 -5.06
CA GLY A 283 8.21 -32.31 -6.36
C GLY A 283 7.28 -31.13 -6.70
N ALA A 284 6.33 -30.78 -5.81
CA ALA A 284 5.43 -29.67 -6.03
C ALA A 284 6.14 -28.31 -5.96
N LEU A 285 7.17 -28.18 -5.13
CA LEU A 285 7.90 -26.92 -4.93
C LEU A 285 8.71 -26.54 -6.17
N VAL A 286 8.56 -25.28 -6.59
CA VAL A 286 9.38 -24.66 -7.64
C VAL A 286 10.47 -23.81 -7.01
N LYS A 287 10.07 -22.81 -6.22
CA LYS A 287 10.97 -21.87 -5.54
C LYS A 287 10.26 -21.17 -4.39
N VAL A 288 11.06 -20.54 -3.52
CA VAL A 288 10.61 -19.66 -2.44
C VAL A 288 11.32 -18.32 -2.61
N SER A 289 10.61 -17.20 -2.43
CA SER A 289 11.17 -15.84 -2.38
C SER A 289 10.74 -15.13 -1.10
#